data_AF-A0A924W7E2-F1
#
_entry.id   AF-A0A924W7E2-F1
#
_cell.length_a   1.000
_cell.length_b   1.000
_cell.length_c   1.000
_cell.angle_alpha   90.00
_cell.angle_beta   90.00
_cell.angle_gamma   90.00
#
_symmetry.space_group_name_H-M   'P 1'
#
loop_
_entity.id
_entity.type
_entity.pdbx_description
1 polymer ?
#
loop_
_entity_poly.entity_id
_entity_poly.type
_entity_poly.pdbx_seq_one_letter_code
_entity_poly.pdbx_strand_id
1 'polypeptide(L)'
;FGITIPSPYTENNKHYFTFYGSGVYERMLGLANLNLFYPPDVAGYPAYHQEPEFSRHWFSSTSIISRYKLPQMLLTGKRSVGGSPNSSIGIKLDIVLWVKNSGITLDPSNPYQLVKDLLDYMLPAKVDTDRFNYFYDQVFLNGLPSSDWTYEWQNYLSTNNQTEVKIPLERLINHIMYSPEYQTF
;
A
#
# COMPACT_ATOMS: atom_id res chain seq x y z
N PHE A 1 4.83 -6.77 2.60
CA PHE A 1 5.27 -5.64 3.46
C PHE A 1 6.02 -6.02 4.75
N GLY A 2 6.15 -7.30 5.16
CA GLY A 2 7.06 -7.67 6.26
C GLY A 2 6.78 -7.00 7.62
N ILE A 3 5.52 -6.61 7.88
CA ILE A 3 5.13 -5.85 9.06
C ILE A 3 5.06 -6.79 10.27
N THR A 4 5.70 -6.40 11.38
CA THR A 4 5.55 -7.11 12.66
C THR A 4 4.14 -6.93 13.20
N ILE A 5 3.42 -8.05 13.31
CA ILE A 5 2.08 -8.11 13.89
C ILE A 5 2.21 -8.19 15.42
N PRO A 6 1.34 -7.49 16.21
CA PRO A 6 1.37 -7.57 17.67
C PRO A 6 1.25 -9.02 18.14
N SER A 7 1.90 -9.39 19.23
CA SER A 7 1.82 -10.77 19.73
C SER A 7 0.43 -11.09 20.31
N PRO A 8 -0.21 -12.24 19.98
CA PRO A 8 -1.48 -12.62 20.61
C PRO A 8 -1.33 -12.97 22.10
N TYR A 9 -0.13 -13.34 22.54
CA TYR A 9 0.16 -13.76 23.91
C TYR A 9 0.57 -12.60 24.82
N THR A 10 1.36 -11.66 24.30
CA THR A 10 1.92 -10.55 25.10
C THR A 10 1.28 -9.21 24.80
N GLU A 11 0.64 -9.04 23.64
CA GLU A 11 -0.06 -7.82 23.22
C GLU A 11 -1.51 -8.12 22.83
N ASN A 12 -2.18 -9.02 23.57
CA ASN A 12 -3.50 -9.57 23.23
C ASN A 12 -4.53 -8.52 22.77
N ASN A 13 -4.70 -7.44 23.54
CA ASN A 13 -5.67 -6.39 23.19
C ASN A 13 -5.33 -5.67 21.87
N LYS A 14 -4.04 -5.43 21.63
CA LYS A 14 -3.56 -4.78 20.41
C LYS A 14 -3.65 -5.72 19.21
N HIS A 15 -3.40 -7.01 19.42
CA HIS A 15 -3.55 -8.05 18.41
C HIS A 15 -5.01 -8.21 17.98
N TYR A 16 -5.89 -8.63 18.89
CA TYR A 16 -7.25 -9.03 18.55
C TYR A 16 -8.17 -7.83 18.31
N PHE A 17 -8.21 -6.85 19.20
CA PHE A 17 -9.19 -5.76 19.10
C PHE A 17 -8.69 -4.59 18.25
N THR A 18 -7.42 -4.20 18.38
CA THR A 18 -6.91 -3.02 17.67
C THR A 18 -6.53 -3.35 16.23
N PHE A 19 -5.66 -4.33 16.01
CA PHE A 19 -5.17 -4.67 14.68
C PHE A 19 -6.17 -5.50 13.89
N TYR A 20 -6.52 -6.71 14.34
CA TYR A 20 -7.42 -7.57 13.56
C TYR A 20 -8.88 -7.09 13.56
N GLY A 21 -9.44 -6.73 14.71
CA GLY A 21 -10.84 -6.28 14.81
C GLY A 21 -11.06 -4.92 14.16
N SER A 22 -10.57 -3.85 14.79
CA SER A 22 -10.80 -2.52 14.24
C SER A 22 -9.98 -2.23 12.97
N GLY A 23 -8.73 -2.67 12.88
CA GLY A 23 -7.88 -2.37 11.72
C GLY A 23 -8.30 -3.16 10.47
N VAL A 24 -8.05 -4.47 10.49
CA VAL A 24 -8.22 -5.36 9.33
C VAL A 24 -9.70 -5.59 9.02
N TYR A 25 -10.47 -6.10 9.99
CA TYR A 25 -11.85 -6.53 9.77
C TYR A 25 -12.77 -5.33 9.50
N GLU A 26 -12.79 -4.31 10.37
CA GLU A 26 -13.68 -3.17 10.16
C GLU A 26 -13.19 -2.21 9.07
N ARG A 27 -11.95 -1.69 9.17
CA ARG A 27 -11.51 -0.58 8.30
C ARG A 27 -10.99 -1.06 6.96
N MET A 28 -9.99 -1.93 6.94
CA MET A 28 -9.31 -2.30 5.69
C MET A 28 -10.25 -3.10 4.77
N LEU A 29 -10.97 -4.07 5.32
CA LEU A 29 -11.78 -5.00 4.54
C LEU A 29 -13.27 -4.70 4.62
N GLY A 30 -13.83 -4.45 5.81
CA GLY A 30 -15.27 -4.30 5.98
C GLY A 30 -15.84 -3.09 5.23
N LEU A 31 -15.23 -1.91 5.40
CA LEU A 31 -15.61 -0.71 4.64
C LEU A 31 -15.28 -0.79 3.13
N ALA A 32 -14.51 -1.80 2.71
CA ALA A 32 -14.26 -2.10 1.29
C ALA A 32 -15.23 -3.16 0.74
N ASN A 33 -16.29 -3.51 1.47
CA ASN A 33 -17.21 -4.62 1.13
C ASN A 33 -16.51 -5.96 0.96
N LEU A 34 -15.46 -6.21 1.75
CA LEU A 34 -14.66 -7.44 1.76
C LEU A 34 -14.69 -8.12 3.15
N ASN A 35 -15.85 -8.13 3.81
CA ASN A 35 -15.99 -8.70 5.15
C ASN A 35 -15.45 -10.14 5.21
N LEU A 36 -14.46 -10.38 6.09
CA LEU A 36 -13.87 -11.69 6.26
C LEU A 36 -14.94 -12.70 6.69
N PHE A 37 -14.95 -13.86 6.02
CA PHE A 37 -15.88 -14.97 6.27
C PHE A 37 -17.37 -14.63 6.06
N TYR A 38 -17.66 -13.54 5.35
CA TYR A 38 -19.02 -13.10 5.07
C TYR A 38 -19.15 -12.60 3.61
N PRO A 39 -19.08 -13.51 2.61
CA PRO A 39 -19.36 -13.16 1.23
C PRO A 39 -20.82 -12.72 1.06
N PRO A 40 -21.13 -11.89 0.05
CA PRO A 40 -22.48 -11.35 -0.13
C PRO A 40 -23.52 -12.40 -0.56
N ASP A 41 -23.11 -13.49 -1.18
CA ASP A 41 -23.97 -14.61 -1.59
C ASP A 41 -23.16 -15.93 -1.66
N VAL A 42 -23.84 -17.06 -1.88
CA VAL A 42 -23.27 -18.40 -2.08
C VAL A 42 -22.27 -18.46 -3.24
N ALA A 43 -22.42 -17.60 -4.26
CA ALA A 43 -21.49 -17.49 -5.38
C ALA A 43 -20.19 -16.73 -5.02
N GLY A 44 -20.13 -16.09 -3.84
CA GLY A 44 -18.99 -15.29 -3.41
C GLY A 44 -19.12 -13.83 -3.82
N TYR A 45 -17.97 -13.18 -4.06
CA TYR A 45 -17.95 -11.79 -4.50
C TYR A 45 -18.15 -11.69 -6.02
N PRO A 46 -19.06 -10.81 -6.50
CA PRO A 46 -19.34 -10.62 -7.93
C PRO A 46 -18.09 -10.45 -8.79
N ALA A 47 -17.07 -9.81 -8.23
CA ALA A 47 -15.85 -9.52 -8.95
C ALA A 47 -15.04 -10.76 -9.41
N TYR A 48 -15.33 -11.94 -8.85
CA TYR A 48 -14.70 -13.19 -9.26
C TYR A 48 -15.46 -13.96 -10.34
N HIS A 49 -16.75 -13.67 -10.57
CA HIS A 49 -17.58 -14.54 -11.42
C HIS A 49 -18.68 -13.83 -12.23
N GLN A 50 -19.01 -12.58 -11.94
CA GLN A 50 -20.15 -11.89 -12.55
C GLN A 50 -19.74 -11.15 -13.82
N GLU A 51 -20.18 -11.68 -14.95
CA GLU A 51 -20.07 -11.03 -16.27
C GLU A 51 -21.02 -9.81 -16.38
N PRO A 52 -20.66 -8.82 -17.22
CA PRO A 52 -19.43 -8.70 -17.99
C PRO A 52 -18.28 -8.03 -17.22
N GLU A 53 -18.56 -7.49 -16.04
CA GLU A 53 -17.69 -6.53 -15.35
C GLU A 53 -16.55 -7.20 -14.57
N PHE A 54 -16.75 -8.42 -14.06
CA PHE A 54 -15.77 -9.16 -13.26
C PHE A 54 -15.06 -8.26 -12.25
N SER A 55 -13.74 -8.19 -12.27
CA SER A 55 -12.89 -7.44 -11.34
C SER A 55 -13.23 -5.94 -11.23
N ARG A 56 -13.96 -5.37 -12.21
CA ARG A 56 -14.48 -3.99 -12.14
C ARG A 56 -15.52 -3.80 -11.05
N HIS A 57 -16.19 -4.87 -10.59
CA HIS A 57 -17.08 -4.82 -9.43
C HIS A 57 -16.34 -4.41 -8.14
N TRP A 58 -15.01 -4.54 -8.07
CA TRP A 58 -14.23 -3.99 -6.96
C TRP A 58 -14.16 -2.46 -6.93
N PHE A 59 -14.46 -1.82 -8.06
CA PHE A 59 -14.45 -0.38 -8.19
C PHE A 59 -15.88 0.18 -8.10
N SER A 60 -16.32 0.47 -6.88
CA SER A 60 -17.64 1.06 -6.63
C SER A 60 -17.52 2.32 -5.77
N SER A 61 -18.44 3.26 -5.93
CA SER A 61 -18.52 4.47 -5.09
C SER A 61 -18.61 4.15 -3.59
N THR A 62 -19.15 2.98 -3.24
CA THR A 62 -19.34 2.54 -1.85
C THR A 62 -18.09 1.96 -1.20
N SER A 63 -17.21 1.29 -1.96
CA SER A 63 -16.04 0.59 -1.43
C SER A 63 -14.72 1.33 -1.69
N ILE A 64 -14.67 2.14 -2.75
CA ILE A 64 -13.41 2.69 -3.27
C ILE A 64 -12.70 3.62 -2.27
N ILE A 65 -13.46 4.38 -1.48
CA ILE A 65 -12.90 5.28 -0.47
C ILE A 65 -12.05 4.50 0.53
N SER A 66 -12.54 3.35 1.02
CA SER A 66 -11.78 2.56 1.99
C SER A 66 -10.52 1.95 1.37
N ARG A 67 -10.64 1.41 0.15
CA ARG A 67 -9.51 0.82 -0.58
C ARG A 67 -8.41 1.83 -0.85
N TYR A 68 -8.76 3.05 -1.25
CA TYR A 68 -7.84 4.17 -1.40
C TYR A 68 -7.17 4.62 -0.10
N LYS A 69 -7.83 4.42 1.04
CA LYS A 69 -7.31 4.79 2.35
C LYS A 69 -6.41 3.73 2.97
N LEU A 70 -6.41 2.50 2.45
CA LEU A 70 -5.54 1.42 2.90
C LEU A 70 -4.04 1.78 2.96
N PRO A 71 -3.38 2.28 1.88
CA PRO A 71 -1.96 2.63 1.95
C PRO A 71 -1.69 3.69 3.02
N GLN A 72 -2.54 4.73 3.11
CA GLN A 72 -2.43 5.76 4.14
C GLN A 72 -2.51 5.17 5.55
N MET A 73 -3.43 4.23 5.80
CA MET A 73 -3.56 3.60 7.12
C MET A 73 -2.32 2.79 7.48
N LEU A 74 -1.79 2.01 6.53
CA LEU A 74 -0.57 1.22 6.75
C LEU A 74 0.64 2.11 7.02
N LEU A 75 0.85 3.16 6.21
CA LEU A 75 2.00 4.08 6.31
C LEU A 75 1.95 4.93 7.59
N THR A 76 0.77 5.40 7.99
CA THR A 76 0.61 6.24 9.19
C THR A 76 0.46 5.42 10.47
N GLY A 77 -0.01 4.17 10.36
CA GLY A 77 -0.43 3.36 11.50
C GLY A 77 -1.70 3.85 12.17
N LYS A 78 -2.53 4.62 11.44
CA LYS A 78 -3.73 5.29 11.97
C LYS A 78 -4.92 5.10 11.04
N ARG A 79 -6.12 5.10 11.62
CA ARG A 79 -7.38 5.07 10.88
C ARG A 79 -7.55 6.36 10.09
N SER A 80 -7.89 6.24 8.82
CA SER A 80 -8.15 7.38 7.91
C SER A 80 -9.54 7.36 7.25
N VAL A 81 -10.36 6.36 7.59
CA VAL A 81 -11.74 6.18 7.12
C VAL A 81 -12.61 5.56 8.23
N GLY A 82 -13.90 5.88 8.27
CA GLY A 82 -14.84 5.45 9.32
C GLY A 82 -14.76 6.29 10.61
N GLY A 83 -15.35 5.81 11.71
CA GLY A 83 -15.37 6.53 13.00
C GLY A 83 -14.01 6.61 13.70
N SER A 84 -13.82 7.55 14.63
CA SER A 84 -12.57 7.71 15.41
C SER A 84 -11.31 7.87 14.52
N PRO A 85 -11.28 8.87 13.62
CA PRO A 85 -10.11 9.13 12.78
C PRO A 85 -8.85 9.35 13.63
N ASN A 86 -7.68 9.05 13.08
CA ASN A 86 -6.37 9.15 13.74
C ASN A 86 -6.11 8.15 14.87
N SER A 87 -7.08 7.32 15.24
CA SER A 87 -6.87 6.21 16.19
C SER A 87 -5.89 5.20 15.61
N SER A 88 -5.10 4.55 16.48
CA SER A 88 -4.13 3.53 16.05
C SER A 88 -4.82 2.32 15.38
N ILE A 89 -4.15 1.74 14.38
CA ILE A 89 -4.50 0.41 13.83
C ILE A 89 -3.60 -0.70 14.41
N GLY A 90 -2.78 -0.41 15.41
CA GLY A 90 -1.93 -1.39 16.10
C GLY A 90 -0.63 -1.74 15.37
N ILE A 91 -0.51 -1.42 14.08
CA ILE A 91 0.70 -1.61 13.27
C ILE A 91 1.06 -0.32 12.54
N LYS A 92 2.28 -0.27 11.99
CA LYS A 92 2.71 0.76 11.04
C LYS A 92 3.74 0.14 10.09
N LEU A 93 3.58 0.40 8.79
CA LEU A 93 4.55 0.03 7.77
C LEU A 93 5.73 1.01 7.82
N ASP A 94 6.92 0.48 8.11
CA ASP A 94 8.17 1.18 7.80
C ASP A 94 8.55 0.86 6.35
N ILE A 95 8.17 1.75 5.44
CA ILE A 95 8.34 1.48 4.03
C ILE A 95 9.81 1.48 3.60
N VAL A 96 10.63 2.34 4.22
CA VAL A 96 12.05 2.45 3.91
C VAL A 96 12.76 1.17 4.31
N LEU A 97 12.49 0.69 5.52
CA LEU A 97 13.05 -0.57 6.01
C LEU A 97 12.58 -1.77 5.17
N TRP A 98 11.30 -1.78 4.76
CA TRP A 98 10.80 -2.84 3.90
C TRP A 98 11.44 -2.82 2.51
N VAL A 99 11.58 -1.66 1.86
CA VAL A 99 12.28 -1.56 0.57
C VAL A 99 13.71 -2.05 0.69
N LYS A 100 14.42 -1.65 1.76
CA LYS A 100 15.80 -2.07 2.02
C LYS A 100 15.96 -3.58 2.20
N ASN A 101 15.02 -4.23 2.89
CA ASN A 101 15.19 -5.62 3.36
C ASN A 101 14.34 -6.66 2.62
N SER A 102 13.35 -6.25 1.82
CA SER A 102 12.38 -7.17 1.20
C SER A 102 12.96 -8.02 0.08
N GLY A 103 14.07 -7.59 -0.53
CA GLY A 103 14.65 -8.22 -1.72
C GLY A 103 13.85 -7.99 -3.01
N ILE A 104 12.87 -7.07 -3.00
CA ILE A 104 12.07 -6.75 -4.20
C ILE A 104 12.91 -6.10 -5.28
N THR A 105 13.88 -5.28 -4.89
CA THR A 105 14.85 -4.70 -5.82
C THR A 105 16.27 -5.02 -5.36
N LEU A 106 17.15 -5.29 -6.31
CA LEU A 106 18.56 -5.61 -6.05
C LEU A 106 19.39 -4.35 -5.81
N ASP A 107 18.95 -3.21 -6.32
CA ASP A 107 19.62 -1.92 -6.14
C ASP A 107 18.58 -0.82 -5.84
N PRO A 108 18.20 -0.64 -4.56
CA PRO A 108 17.26 0.41 -4.18
C PRO A 108 17.81 1.83 -4.43
N SER A 109 19.10 2.00 -4.66
CA SER A 109 19.71 3.31 -4.94
C SER A 109 19.49 3.77 -6.38
N ASN A 110 19.17 2.84 -7.28
CA ASN A 110 18.79 3.11 -8.66
C ASN A 110 17.27 3.40 -8.73
N PRO A 111 16.86 4.66 -8.94
CA PRO A 111 15.44 5.03 -8.90
C PRO A 111 14.63 4.36 -10.01
N TYR A 112 15.22 4.16 -11.20
CA TYR A 112 14.53 3.56 -12.34
C TYR A 112 14.20 2.10 -12.04
N GLN A 113 15.20 1.34 -11.58
CA GLN A 113 15.04 -0.07 -11.26
C GLN A 113 14.08 -0.27 -10.08
N LEU A 114 14.20 0.56 -9.04
CA LEU A 114 13.31 0.52 -7.88
C LEU A 114 11.84 0.73 -8.27
N VAL A 115 11.53 1.78 -9.04
CA VAL A 115 10.15 2.06 -9.47
C VAL A 115 9.62 0.92 -10.33
N LYS A 116 10.45 0.41 -11.25
CA LYS A 116 10.07 -0.71 -12.12
C LYS A 116 9.73 -1.96 -11.31
N ASP A 117 10.60 -2.36 -10.38
CA ASP A 117 10.40 -3.56 -9.56
C ASP A 117 9.18 -3.44 -8.65
N LEU A 118 8.93 -2.25 -8.10
CA LEU A 118 7.73 -1.99 -7.29
C LEU A 118 6.44 -2.06 -8.11
N LEU A 119 6.43 -1.51 -9.33
CA LEU A 119 5.27 -1.60 -10.22
C LEU A 119 5.01 -3.05 -10.64
N ASP A 120 6.05 -3.78 -11.03
CA ASP A 120 5.94 -5.19 -11.41
C ASP A 120 5.49 -6.08 -10.23
N TYR A 121 5.85 -5.72 -8.99
CA TYR A 121 5.45 -6.44 -7.79
C TYR A 121 4.01 -6.10 -7.35
N MET A 122 3.60 -4.83 -7.46
CA MET A 122 2.33 -4.35 -6.89
C MET A 122 1.17 -4.36 -7.88
N LEU A 123 1.44 -4.24 -9.18
CA LEU A 123 0.41 -4.21 -10.21
C LEU A 123 0.25 -5.61 -10.84
N PRO A 124 -0.99 -6.04 -11.11
CA PRO A 124 -1.24 -7.36 -11.67
C PRO A 124 -0.89 -7.47 -13.17
N ALA A 125 -0.69 -6.34 -13.84
CA ALA A 125 -0.27 -6.28 -15.23
C ALA A 125 0.88 -5.28 -15.38
N LYS A 126 1.80 -5.61 -16.29
CA LYS A 126 2.90 -4.72 -16.66
C LYS A 126 2.35 -3.43 -17.27
N VAL A 127 2.87 -2.29 -16.79
CA VAL A 127 2.55 -0.97 -17.35
C VAL A 127 3.31 -0.72 -18.65
N ASP A 128 2.71 0.05 -19.55
CA ASP A 128 3.40 0.58 -20.73
C ASP A 128 4.42 1.68 -20.35
N THR A 129 5.17 2.14 -21.34
CA THR A 129 6.23 3.15 -21.17
C THR A 129 5.69 4.48 -20.64
N ASP A 130 4.54 4.95 -21.15
CA ASP A 130 3.98 6.24 -20.75
C ASP A 130 3.50 6.19 -19.30
N ARG A 131 2.86 5.09 -18.92
CA ARG A 131 2.40 4.85 -17.56
C ARG A 131 3.56 4.64 -16.58
N PHE A 132 4.62 3.96 -17.01
CA PHE A 132 5.87 3.89 -16.24
C PHE A 132 6.46 5.29 -16.01
N ASN A 133 6.60 6.10 -17.07
CA ASN A 133 7.16 7.45 -16.97
C ASN A 133 6.32 8.35 -16.06
N TYR A 134 5.00 8.19 -16.05
CA TYR A 134 4.14 8.87 -15.06
C TYR A 134 4.54 8.52 -13.62
N PHE A 135 4.67 7.23 -13.28
CA PHE A 135 5.05 6.83 -11.93
C PHE A 135 6.49 7.21 -11.58
N TYR A 136 7.40 7.13 -12.54
CA TYR A 136 8.81 7.43 -12.35
C TYR A 136 9.08 8.94 -12.25
N ASP A 137 8.73 9.72 -13.28
CA ASP A 137 9.09 11.15 -13.36
C ASP A 137 8.14 12.03 -12.54
N GLN A 138 6.83 11.80 -12.66
CA GLN A 138 5.82 12.69 -12.05
C GLN A 138 5.55 12.32 -10.59
N VAL A 139 5.41 11.04 -10.29
CA VAL A 139 5.09 10.58 -8.93
C VAL A 139 6.34 10.39 -8.09
N PHE A 140 7.30 9.57 -8.51
CA PHE A 140 8.43 9.21 -7.65
C PHE A 140 9.44 10.35 -7.56
N LEU A 141 9.99 10.79 -8.70
CA LEU A 141 10.97 11.88 -8.75
C LEU A 141 10.34 13.26 -8.50
N ASN A 142 9.09 13.47 -8.90
CA ASN A 142 8.35 14.71 -8.68
C ASN A 142 9.13 15.95 -9.18
N GLY A 143 9.68 15.82 -10.39
CA GLY A 143 10.46 16.87 -11.06
C GLY A 143 11.91 17.02 -10.59
N LEU A 144 12.37 16.21 -9.62
CA LEU A 144 13.77 16.20 -9.21
C LEU A 144 14.63 15.29 -10.11
N PRO A 145 15.93 15.60 -10.28
CA PRO A 145 16.88 14.70 -10.91
C PRO A 145 16.95 13.33 -10.24
N SER A 146 17.15 12.27 -11.04
CA SER A 146 17.34 10.91 -10.53
C SER A 146 18.55 10.77 -9.60
N SER A 147 19.58 11.59 -9.78
CA SER A 147 20.76 11.65 -8.90
C SER A 147 20.42 12.04 -7.47
N ASP A 148 19.36 12.83 -7.26
CA ASP A 148 18.96 13.27 -5.92
C ASP A 148 18.45 12.08 -5.10
N TRP A 149 17.66 11.18 -5.71
CA TRP A 149 17.25 9.94 -5.06
C TRP A 149 18.46 9.08 -4.68
N THR A 150 19.38 8.86 -5.62
CA THR A 150 20.57 8.04 -5.37
C THR A 150 21.39 8.64 -4.23
N TYR A 151 21.58 9.96 -4.21
CA TYR A 151 22.26 10.65 -3.11
C TYR A 151 21.55 10.45 -1.77
N GLU A 152 20.24 10.69 -1.70
CA GLU A 152 19.47 10.55 -0.46
C GLU A 152 19.41 9.10 0.04
N TRP A 153 19.38 8.12 -0.86
CA TRP A 153 19.47 6.71 -0.48
C TRP A 153 20.82 6.38 0.14
N GLN A 154 21.92 6.85 -0.44
CA GLN A 154 23.26 6.64 0.14
C GLN A 154 23.44 7.38 1.47
N ASN A 155 22.86 8.58 1.60
CA ASN A 155 22.82 9.33 2.85
C ASN A 155 22.03 8.56 3.94
N TYR A 156 20.89 7.97 3.60
CA TYR A 156 20.15 7.09 4.50
C TYR A 156 21.01 5.89 4.96
N LEU A 157 21.74 5.24 4.03
CA LEU A 157 22.59 4.10 4.39
C LEU A 157 23.73 4.48 5.35
N SER A 158 24.28 5.68 5.23
CA SER A 158 25.41 6.14 6.06
C SER A 158 24.97 6.73 7.41
N THR A 159 23.82 7.41 7.45
CA THR A 159 23.35 8.14 8.65
C THR A 159 22.21 7.45 9.39
N ASN A 160 21.55 6.49 8.77
CA ASN A 160 20.28 5.91 9.20
C ASN A 160 19.12 6.93 9.31
N ASN A 161 19.28 8.12 8.73
CA ASN A 161 18.21 9.11 8.63
C ASN A 161 17.32 8.82 7.42
N GLN A 162 16.08 8.41 7.66
CA GLN A 162 15.14 8.00 6.62
C GLN A 162 14.25 9.13 6.08
N THR A 163 14.40 10.37 6.56
CA THR A 163 13.43 11.46 6.33
C THR A 163 13.19 11.73 4.85
N GLU A 164 14.26 11.92 4.08
CA GLU A 164 14.16 12.30 2.66
C GLU A 164 13.75 11.13 1.76
N VAL A 165 14.24 9.92 2.03
CA VAL A 165 13.87 8.72 1.23
C VAL A 165 12.44 8.25 1.48
N LYS A 166 11.89 8.55 2.66
CA LYS A 166 10.55 8.13 3.03
C LYS A 166 9.48 8.85 2.20
N ILE A 167 9.66 10.15 1.94
CA ILE A 167 8.68 10.98 1.23
C ILE A 167 8.32 10.42 -0.16
N PRO A 168 9.27 10.18 -1.10
CA PRO A 168 8.95 9.66 -2.42
C PRO A 168 8.43 8.22 -2.38
N LEU A 169 8.90 7.38 -1.44
CA LEU A 169 8.39 6.01 -1.28
C LEU A 169 6.93 5.96 -0.81
N GLU A 170 6.58 6.77 0.19
CA GLU A 170 5.19 6.89 0.64
C GLU A 170 4.30 7.47 -0.45
N ARG A 171 4.78 8.48 -1.19
CA ARG A 171 4.05 9.05 -2.33
C ARG A 171 3.80 8.02 -3.41
N LEU A 172 4.82 7.25 -3.81
CA LEU A 172 4.72 6.23 -4.84
C LEU A 172 3.71 5.13 -4.47
N ILE A 173 3.82 4.54 -3.28
CA ILE A 173 2.90 3.46 -2.86
C ILE A 173 1.46 3.94 -2.74
N ASN A 174 1.25 5.15 -2.22
CA ASN A 174 -0.09 5.73 -2.23
C ASN A 174 -0.63 5.83 -3.65
N HIS A 175 0.15 6.34 -4.62
CA HIS A 175 -0.31 6.50 -5.99
C HIS A 175 -0.51 5.17 -6.74
N ILE A 176 0.37 4.18 -6.53
CA ILE A 176 0.21 2.84 -7.10
C ILE A 176 -1.10 2.23 -6.58
N MET A 177 -1.31 2.23 -5.27
CA MET A 177 -2.53 1.67 -4.68
C MET A 177 -3.78 2.52 -4.99
N TYR A 178 -3.66 3.79 -5.37
CA TYR A 178 -4.78 4.62 -5.81
C TYR A 178 -5.10 4.42 -7.31
N SER A 179 -4.25 3.71 -8.05
CA SER A 179 -4.36 3.62 -9.49
C SER A 179 -5.50 2.69 -9.91
N PRO A 180 -6.18 2.95 -11.05
CA PRO A 180 -7.18 2.02 -11.58
C PRO A 180 -6.64 0.61 -11.77
N GLU A 181 -5.38 0.50 -12.23
CA GLU A 181 -4.70 -0.78 -12.46
C GLU A 181 -4.59 -1.63 -11.18
N TYR A 182 -4.39 -1.00 -10.02
CA TYR A 182 -4.38 -1.69 -8.73
C TYR A 182 -5.79 -1.98 -8.20
N GLN A 183 -6.76 -1.12 -8.53
CA GLN A 183 -8.11 -1.24 -7.96
C GLN A 183 -9.01 -2.18 -8.74
N THR A 184 -8.84 -2.33 -10.04
CA THR A 184 -9.73 -3.13 -10.88
C THR A 184 -9.19 -4.53 -11.15
N PHE A 185 -8.14 -4.97 -10.48
CA PHE A 185 -7.52 -6.28 -10.69
C PHE A 185 -6.94 -6.84 -9.40
#